data_AF-A0A087T4Y3-F1
#
_entry.id   AF-A0A087T4Y3-F1
#
_cell.length_a   1.000
_cell.length_b   1.000
_cell.length_c   1.000
_cell.angle_alpha   90.00
_cell.angle_beta   90.00
_cell.angle_gamma   90.00
#
_symmetry.space_group_name_H-M   'P 1'
#
loop_
_entity.id
_entity.type
_entity.pdbx_description
1 polymer ?
#
loop_
_entity_poly.entity_id
_entity_poly.type
_entity_poly.pdbx_seq_one_letter_code
_entity_poly.pdbx_strand_id
1 'polypeptide(L)'
;MASKCNLLQLPDLVLHNICTFITCPFDLLHFGNACSRLRSVSLSQSLWWSIAFHWCKGLWTFIKRVSDSEDPREWMLYVIKQYTRPPAGTRSECSFTSGEKWERSESRKFRFLFGLLHLVYKKEKSEHPAILFEEWLYDIGLYNRIGTCFDYTVEKLQFHHDDILQLTSLGQAIECDLRRIEHPCKDPASYIKRIATVDTNWMSLFPSGLHGPVCPLLINPLLNCVTYEKYGLEGLAVCLSIVLEKHIQTHAKFSKLTINKVFNMISVFCMHFKLEIARFLPKMQSRVETQPLKSAVLSVIERNILAVDKLQDILNSYEVNISCKDIFCELSNFLANCRGIDFVVDEVQMHIRKSIIGEINKILFPNNTEKCIVTRINLTDSDLIGGDNSQQEMAAAAFISPNGVLVTWHLVGGIFY
;
A
#
# COMPACT_ATOMS: atom_id res chain seq x y z
N MET A 1 -39.24 -9.93 13.40
CA MET A 1 -39.83 -8.59 13.65
C MET A 1 -38.77 -7.55 13.34
N ALA A 2 -38.94 -6.75 12.27
CA ALA A 2 -38.02 -5.65 12.00
C ALA A 2 -38.25 -4.53 13.05
N SER A 3 -37.16 -3.99 13.60
CA SER A 3 -37.18 -2.85 14.52
C SER A 3 -38.04 -1.70 13.98
N LYS A 4 -38.98 -1.18 14.79
CA LYS A 4 -39.79 0.01 14.47
C LYS A 4 -39.00 1.33 14.50
N CYS A 5 -37.74 1.31 14.94
CA CYS A 5 -36.88 2.49 14.95
C CYS A 5 -36.09 2.60 13.65
N ASN A 6 -36.33 3.69 12.92
CA ASN A 6 -35.51 4.10 11.78
C ASN A 6 -34.24 4.81 12.31
N LEU A 7 -33.09 4.56 11.66
CA LEU A 7 -31.84 5.27 11.93
C LEU A 7 -32.03 6.79 11.97
N LEU A 8 -32.85 7.34 11.08
CA LEU A 8 -33.17 8.77 11.00
C LEU A 8 -34.03 9.30 12.15
N GLN A 9 -34.43 8.47 13.12
CA GLN A 9 -35.12 8.92 14.34
C GLN A 9 -34.17 9.07 15.52
N LEU A 10 -32.92 8.60 15.41
CA LEU A 10 -31.93 8.73 16.47
C LEU A 10 -31.49 10.19 16.63
N PRO A 11 -31.14 10.66 17.85
CA PRO A 11 -30.54 11.97 18.07
C PRO A 11 -29.21 12.16 17.32
N ASP A 12 -28.86 13.39 16.95
CA ASP A 12 -27.62 13.68 16.21
C ASP A 12 -26.35 13.24 16.94
N LEU A 13 -26.34 13.32 18.28
CA LEU A 13 -25.23 12.80 19.10
C LEU A 13 -25.07 11.27 18.95
N VAL A 14 -26.19 10.53 18.87
CA VAL A 14 -26.16 9.08 18.67
C VAL A 14 -25.71 8.75 17.25
N LEU A 15 -26.20 9.49 16.25
CA LEU A 15 -25.73 9.36 14.87
C LEU A 15 -24.24 9.66 14.74
N HIS A 16 -23.76 10.71 15.42
CA HIS A 16 -22.35 11.07 15.45
C HIS A 16 -21.53 9.93 16.07
N ASN A 17 -21.97 9.37 17.20
CA ASN A 17 -21.32 8.22 17.82
C ASN A 17 -21.30 7.01 16.87
N ILE A 18 -22.38 6.72 16.13
CA ILE A 18 -22.38 5.68 15.10
C ILE A 18 -21.30 5.97 14.03
N CYS A 19 -21.18 7.22 13.57
CA CYS A 19 -20.16 7.61 12.60
C CYS A 19 -18.73 7.42 13.12
N THR A 20 -18.48 7.49 14.43
CA THR A 20 -17.13 7.23 15.00
C THR A 20 -16.66 5.79 14.77
N PHE A 21 -17.57 4.84 14.57
CA PHE A 21 -17.25 3.46 14.20
C PHE A 21 -16.98 3.28 12.70
N ILE A 22 -17.28 4.28 11.87
CA ILE A 22 -17.02 4.24 10.42
C ILE A 22 -15.61 4.76 10.17
N THR A 23 -14.63 3.85 10.22
CA THR A 23 -13.20 4.20 10.07
C THR A 23 -12.75 4.35 8.62
N CYS A 24 -13.59 3.97 7.65
CA CYS A 24 -13.30 4.06 6.22
C CYS A 24 -13.86 5.36 5.62
N PRO A 25 -13.04 6.21 4.97
CA PRO A 25 -13.50 7.47 4.39
C PRO A 25 -14.59 7.27 3.33
N PHE A 26 -14.49 6.22 2.52
CA PHE A 26 -15.47 5.91 1.49
C PHE A 26 -16.83 5.57 2.11
N ASP A 27 -16.85 4.77 3.16
CA ASP A 27 -18.07 4.36 3.85
C ASP A 27 -18.71 5.57 4.56
N LEU A 28 -17.91 6.45 5.16
CA LEU A 28 -18.43 7.68 5.78
C LEU A 28 -19.03 8.64 4.74
N LEU A 29 -18.42 8.75 3.55
CA LEU A 29 -18.98 9.53 2.44
C LEU A 29 -20.28 8.94 1.93
N HIS A 30 -20.33 7.62 1.73
CA HIS A 30 -21.55 6.94 1.27
C HIS A 30 -22.68 7.09 2.31
N PHE A 31 -22.36 6.97 3.59
CA PHE A 31 -23.30 7.22 4.68
C PHE A 31 -23.84 8.65 4.67
N GLY A 32 -22.94 9.65 4.56
CA GLY A 32 -23.33 11.06 4.47
C GLY A 32 -24.16 11.38 3.23
N ASN A 33 -23.89 10.72 2.10
CA ASN A 33 -24.62 10.95 0.85
C ASN A 33 -26.03 10.34 0.83
N ALA A 34 -26.41 9.52 1.82
CA ALA A 34 -27.73 8.91 1.86
C ALA A 34 -28.86 9.93 2.09
N CYS A 35 -28.65 10.97 2.91
CA CYS A 35 -29.59 12.09 3.07
C CYS A 35 -28.93 13.33 3.68
N SER A 36 -29.61 14.49 3.61
CA SER A 36 -29.10 15.77 4.11
C SER A 36 -28.76 15.76 5.61
N ARG A 37 -29.54 15.04 6.43
CA ARG A 37 -29.28 14.93 7.87
C ARG A 37 -28.06 14.08 8.19
N LEU A 38 -27.86 12.95 7.51
CA LEU A 38 -26.65 12.15 7.71
C LEU A 38 -25.42 12.88 7.18
N ARG A 39 -25.59 13.67 6.10
CA ARG A 39 -24.53 14.54 5.59
C ARG A 39 -24.04 15.51 6.66
N SER A 40 -24.93 16.24 7.34
CA SER A 40 -24.52 17.22 8.36
C SER A 40 -23.74 16.57 9.50
N VAL A 41 -24.16 15.38 9.96
CA VAL A 41 -23.46 14.62 11.00
C VAL A 41 -22.09 14.13 10.52
N SER A 42 -22.02 13.58 9.30
CA SER A 42 -20.76 13.06 8.73
C SER A 42 -19.73 14.13 8.40
N LEU A 43 -20.11 15.41 8.35
CA LEU A 43 -19.21 16.54 8.07
C LEU A 43 -18.40 16.96 9.31
N SER A 44 -18.64 16.37 10.48
CA SER A 44 -17.89 16.70 11.70
C SER A 44 -16.38 16.51 11.51
N GLN A 45 -15.61 17.56 11.75
CA GLN A 45 -14.14 17.54 11.60
C GLN A 45 -13.47 16.46 12.46
N SER A 46 -14.01 16.19 13.65
CA SER A 46 -13.48 15.15 14.55
C SER A 46 -13.47 13.74 13.91
N LEU A 47 -14.48 13.41 13.11
CA LEU A 47 -14.55 12.14 12.38
C LEU A 47 -13.45 12.07 11.32
N TRP A 48 -13.26 13.16 10.57
CA TRP A 48 -12.28 13.24 9.50
C TRP A 48 -10.84 13.28 10.01
N TRP A 49 -10.60 13.89 11.17
CA TRP A 49 -9.35 13.77 11.89
C TRP A 49 -9.05 12.32 12.27
N SER A 50 -10.02 11.62 12.88
CA SER A 50 -9.86 10.21 13.24
C SER A 50 -9.56 9.35 12.02
N ILE A 51 -10.22 9.60 10.89
CA ILE A 51 -9.98 8.90 9.62
C ILE A 51 -8.59 9.21 9.08
N ALA A 52 -8.18 10.47 9.05
CA ALA A 52 -6.86 10.87 8.56
C ALA A 52 -5.75 10.19 9.36
N PHE A 53 -5.84 10.22 10.69
CA PHE A 53 -4.91 9.50 11.55
C PHE A 53 -4.91 8.00 11.32
N HIS A 54 -6.09 7.38 11.21
CA HIS A 54 -6.18 5.94 10.99
C HIS A 54 -5.55 5.51 9.65
N TRP A 55 -5.88 6.22 8.56
CA TRP A 55 -5.46 5.83 7.21
C TRP A 55 -4.07 6.34 6.82
N CYS A 56 -3.58 7.42 7.42
CA CYS A 56 -2.25 7.95 7.15
C CYS A 56 -1.19 7.52 8.18
N LYS A 57 -1.55 6.65 9.13
CA LYS A 57 -0.63 6.13 10.14
C LYS A 57 0.62 5.51 9.51
N GLY A 58 1.78 6.05 9.86
CA GLY A 58 3.07 5.63 9.30
C GLY A 58 3.26 5.96 7.80
N LEU A 59 2.32 6.69 7.19
CA LEU A 59 2.36 7.13 5.79
C LEU A 59 2.62 8.62 5.62
N TRP A 60 2.54 9.41 6.70
CA TRP A 60 2.73 10.86 6.68
C TRP A 60 3.97 11.31 5.90
N THR A 61 5.11 10.62 6.08
CA THR A 61 6.38 10.95 5.43
C THR A 61 6.45 10.54 3.95
N PHE A 62 5.56 9.67 3.49
CA PHE A 62 5.49 9.22 2.09
C PHE A 62 4.50 10.05 1.25
N ILE A 63 3.55 10.71 1.91
CA ILE A 63 2.57 11.56 1.24
C ILE A 63 3.26 12.86 0.79
N LYS A 64 3.29 13.11 -0.52
CA LYS A 64 3.97 14.27 -1.13
C LYS A 64 3.01 15.33 -1.68
N ARG A 65 1.80 14.92 -2.04
CA ARG A 65 0.81 15.79 -2.70
C ARG A 65 -0.39 15.96 -1.77
N VAL A 66 -0.46 17.13 -1.14
CA VAL A 66 -1.56 17.51 -0.24
C VAL A 66 -2.24 18.78 -0.72
N SER A 67 -3.43 19.08 -0.17
CA SER A 67 -4.16 20.32 -0.42
C SER A 67 -3.76 21.38 0.59
N ASP A 68 -3.79 22.65 0.21
CA ASP A 68 -3.65 23.78 1.15
C ASP A 68 -4.86 23.95 2.08
N SER A 69 -5.92 23.14 1.91
CA SER A 69 -7.09 23.16 2.80
C SER A 69 -6.74 22.78 4.23
N GLU A 70 -7.16 23.63 5.17
CA GLU A 70 -7.04 23.39 6.61
C GLU A 70 -8.12 22.43 7.15
N ASP A 71 -9.19 22.23 6.39
CA ASP A 71 -10.26 21.30 6.74
C ASP A 71 -9.84 19.84 6.52
N PRO A 72 -9.93 18.96 7.55
CA PRO A 72 -9.45 17.58 7.47
C PRO A 72 -10.20 16.74 6.44
N ARG A 73 -11.49 17.04 6.19
CA ARG A 73 -12.26 16.32 5.18
C ARG A 73 -11.75 16.67 3.79
N GLU A 74 -11.67 17.95 3.45
CA GLU A 74 -11.20 18.38 2.13
C GLU A 74 -9.76 17.94 1.86
N TRP A 75 -8.90 18.00 2.88
CA TRP A 75 -7.53 17.48 2.80
C TRP A 75 -7.51 15.99 2.50
N MET A 76 -8.27 15.17 3.24
CA MET A 76 -8.32 13.72 3.04
C MET A 76 -8.92 13.35 1.68
N LEU A 77 -9.95 14.07 1.23
CA LEU A 77 -10.54 13.88 -0.09
C LEU A 77 -9.55 14.21 -1.20
N TYR A 78 -8.72 15.24 -1.01
CA TYR A 78 -7.65 15.56 -1.95
C TYR A 78 -6.61 14.44 -2.00
N VAL A 79 -6.14 13.95 -0.84
CA VAL A 79 -5.19 12.83 -0.77
C VAL A 79 -5.76 11.59 -1.49
N ILE A 80 -7.02 11.24 -1.22
CA ILE A 80 -7.72 10.16 -1.94
C ILE A 80 -7.68 10.41 -3.44
N LYS A 81 -8.07 11.60 -3.90
CA LYS A 81 -8.08 11.94 -5.33
C LYS A 81 -6.68 11.83 -5.98
N GLN A 82 -5.62 12.20 -5.28
CA GLN A 82 -4.26 12.11 -5.83
C GLN A 82 -3.80 10.67 -6.00
N TYR A 83 -4.10 9.81 -5.03
CA TYR A 83 -3.61 8.43 -4.99
C TYR A 83 -4.62 7.39 -5.52
N THR A 84 -5.76 7.82 -6.07
CA THR A 84 -6.73 6.96 -6.77
C THR A 84 -6.47 6.87 -8.28
N ARG A 85 -5.57 7.69 -8.84
CA ARG A 85 -5.37 7.76 -10.28
C ARG A 85 -4.73 6.46 -10.81
N PRO A 86 -5.30 5.83 -11.85
CA PRO A 86 -4.67 4.67 -12.46
C PRO A 86 -3.35 5.08 -13.14
N PRO A 87 -2.38 4.16 -13.27
CA PRO A 87 -1.21 4.36 -14.12
C PRO A 87 -1.63 4.71 -15.56
N ALA A 88 -0.82 5.53 -16.23
CA ALA A 88 -1.05 5.83 -17.65
C ALA A 88 -0.88 4.55 -18.47
N GLY A 89 -1.75 4.33 -19.46
CA GLY A 89 -1.66 3.17 -20.34
C GLY A 89 -2.37 1.92 -19.86
N THR A 90 -2.93 1.88 -18.65
CA THR A 90 -3.66 0.66 -18.27
C THR A 90 -5.00 0.53 -19.00
N ARG A 91 -5.18 -0.59 -19.70
CA ARG A 91 -6.41 -0.95 -20.42
C ARG A 91 -7.60 -1.11 -19.48
N SER A 92 -8.72 -0.48 -19.85
CA SER A 92 -10.02 -0.61 -19.17
C SER A 92 -10.74 -1.91 -19.50
N GLU A 93 -10.40 -2.55 -20.62
CA GLU A 93 -11.06 -3.75 -21.11
C GLU A 93 -10.12 -4.70 -21.86
N CYS A 94 -10.51 -5.97 -21.91
CA CYS A 94 -9.97 -7.02 -22.77
C CYS A 94 -11.15 -7.78 -23.37
N SER A 95 -11.23 -7.84 -24.69
CA SER A 95 -12.36 -8.40 -25.43
C SER A 95 -11.91 -9.63 -26.20
N PHE A 96 -12.60 -10.76 -25.99
CA PHE A 96 -12.26 -12.03 -26.60
C PHE A 96 -13.13 -12.30 -27.84
N THR A 97 -12.59 -13.05 -28.78
CA THR A 97 -13.27 -13.50 -30.00
C THR A 97 -14.51 -14.36 -29.71
N SER A 98 -14.54 -15.04 -28.55
CA SER A 98 -15.69 -15.81 -28.07
C SER A 98 -16.89 -14.96 -27.62
N GLY A 99 -16.73 -13.63 -27.55
CA GLY A 99 -17.73 -12.71 -27.01
C GLY A 99 -17.59 -12.47 -25.50
N GLU A 100 -16.71 -13.20 -24.80
CA GLU A 100 -16.35 -12.85 -23.42
C GLU A 100 -15.63 -11.50 -23.39
N LYS A 101 -15.87 -10.71 -22.34
CA LYS A 101 -15.18 -9.44 -22.09
C LYS A 101 -14.74 -9.38 -20.63
N TRP A 102 -13.51 -8.95 -20.39
CA TRP A 102 -13.05 -8.53 -19.08
C TRP A 102 -13.10 -7.01 -19.00
N GLU A 103 -13.91 -6.47 -18.09
CA GLU A 103 -14.07 -5.02 -17.92
C GLU A 103 -13.65 -4.61 -16.52
N ARG A 104 -12.77 -3.60 -16.41
CA ARG A 104 -12.29 -3.13 -15.11
C ARG A 104 -13.44 -2.64 -14.24
N SER A 105 -13.49 -3.16 -13.02
CA SER A 105 -14.58 -2.92 -12.06
C SER A 105 -14.07 -2.49 -10.68
N GLU A 106 -12.83 -2.02 -10.62
CA GLU A 106 -12.16 -1.60 -9.39
C GLU A 106 -12.90 -0.46 -8.67
N SER A 107 -13.05 -0.58 -7.36
CA SER A 107 -13.57 0.50 -6.53
C SER A 107 -12.55 1.63 -6.39
N ARG A 108 -13.02 2.86 -6.13
CA ARG A 108 -12.11 3.98 -5.77
C ARG A 108 -11.30 3.67 -4.51
N LYS A 109 -11.87 2.88 -3.60
CA LYS A 109 -11.20 2.41 -2.39
C LYS A 109 -10.03 1.49 -2.73
N PHE A 110 -10.23 0.51 -3.61
CA PHE A 110 -9.16 -0.36 -4.10
C PHE A 110 -8.03 0.46 -4.71
N ARG A 111 -8.37 1.41 -5.58
CA ARG A 111 -7.39 2.28 -6.23
C ARG A 111 -6.61 3.15 -5.26
N PHE A 112 -7.29 3.73 -4.28
CA PHE A 112 -6.61 4.48 -3.23
C PHE A 112 -5.65 3.61 -2.42
N LEU A 113 -6.10 2.42 -1.98
CA LEU A 113 -5.24 1.47 -1.26
C LEU A 113 -4.03 1.04 -2.08
N PHE A 114 -4.22 0.78 -3.37
CA PHE A 114 -3.13 0.50 -4.30
C PHE A 114 -2.14 1.66 -4.39
N GLY A 115 -2.63 2.90 -4.54
CA GLY A 115 -1.78 4.08 -4.57
C GLY A 115 -1.00 4.29 -3.27
N LEU A 116 -1.60 4.01 -2.11
CA LEU A 116 -0.89 4.02 -0.83
C LEU A 116 0.17 2.92 -0.75
N LEU A 117 -0.12 1.71 -1.23
CA LEU A 117 0.86 0.62 -1.26
C LEU A 117 2.04 0.97 -2.18
N HIS A 118 1.76 1.56 -3.34
CA HIS A 118 2.76 2.03 -4.29
C HIS A 118 3.71 3.06 -3.68
N LEU A 119 3.17 4.00 -2.90
CA LEU A 119 3.98 5.01 -2.20
C LEU A 119 5.05 4.39 -1.29
N VAL A 120 4.72 3.32 -0.57
CA VAL A 120 5.65 2.67 0.37
C VAL A 120 6.69 1.81 -0.38
N TYR A 121 6.33 1.26 -1.53
CA TYR A 121 7.22 0.44 -2.34
C TYR A 121 8.14 1.22 -3.28
N LYS A 122 7.79 2.47 -3.59
CA LYS A 122 8.61 3.33 -4.44
C LYS A 122 9.88 3.72 -3.70
N LYS A 123 11.03 3.16 -4.10
CA LYS A 123 12.35 3.56 -3.63
C LYS A 123 12.89 4.68 -4.52
N GLU A 124 13.35 5.77 -3.92
CA GLU A 124 14.03 6.82 -4.67
C GLU A 124 15.43 6.35 -5.12
N LYS A 125 15.80 6.69 -6.36
CA LYS A 125 17.04 6.30 -7.04
C LYS A 125 18.34 6.55 -6.26
N SER A 126 18.32 7.49 -5.30
CA SER A 126 19.49 7.91 -4.54
C SER A 126 19.95 6.90 -3.48
N GLU A 127 19.15 5.88 -3.16
CA GLU A 127 19.45 4.98 -2.03
C GLU A 127 20.25 3.73 -2.42
N HIS A 128 20.15 3.24 -3.67
CA HIS A 128 20.94 2.10 -4.14
C HIS A 128 21.16 2.10 -5.66
N PRO A 129 22.39 2.36 -6.14
CA PRO A 129 22.70 2.43 -7.59
C PRO A 129 22.60 1.09 -8.32
N ALA A 130 22.55 -0.04 -7.60
CA ALA A 130 22.39 -1.38 -8.18
C ALA A 130 20.93 -1.75 -8.52
N ILE A 131 19.95 -0.97 -8.07
CA ILE A 131 18.53 -1.19 -8.38
C ILE A 131 18.21 -0.40 -9.65
N LEU A 132 18.32 -1.04 -10.82
CA LEU A 132 18.15 -0.38 -12.10
C LEU A 132 16.74 0.22 -12.32
N PHE A 133 15.68 -0.15 -11.57
CA PHE A 133 14.38 0.55 -11.63
C PHE A 133 13.57 0.66 -10.32
N GLU A 134 12.74 1.70 -10.29
CA GLU A 134 12.19 2.47 -9.16
C GLU A 134 10.93 1.87 -8.48
N GLU A 135 10.30 0.85 -9.07
CA GLU A 135 8.94 0.41 -8.71
C GLU A 135 8.80 -1.13 -8.77
N TRP A 136 8.59 -1.78 -7.61
CA TRP A 136 8.41 -3.23 -7.54
C TRP A 136 7.01 -3.70 -8.00
N LEU A 137 6.03 -2.81 -7.92
CA LEU A 137 4.63 -3.07 -8.23
C LEU A 137 4.17 -2.03 -9.26
N TYR A 138 3.81 -2.46 -10.47
CA TYR A 138 3.47 -1.54 -11.57
C TYR A 138 1.98 -1.22 -11.61
N ASP A 139 1.14 -2.25 -11.64
CA ASP A 139 -0.30 -2.10 -11.53
C ASP A 139 -0.93 -3.37 -10.94
N ILE A 140 -2.18 -3.24 -10.51
CA ILE A 140 -3.07 -4.37 -10.23
C ILE A 140 -4.44 -4.05 -10.85
N GLY A 141 -4.98 -5.06 -11.50
CA GLY A 141 -6.20 -5.03 -12.30
C GLY A 141 -7.30 -5.85 -11.66
N LEU A 142 -8.46 -5.28 -11.38
CA LEU A 142 -9.67 -6.05 -11.07
C LEU A 142 -10.69 -5.90 -12.20
N TYR A 143 -11.13 -7.03 -12.74
CA TYR A 143 -12.03 -7.09 -13.87
C TYR A 143 -13.24 -7.97 -13.55
N ASN A 144 -14.42 -7.54 -13.99
CA ASN A 144 -15.59 -8.41 -14.09
C ASN A 144 -15.54 -9.17 -15.41
N ARG A 145 -16.02 -10.42 -15.39
CA ARG A 145 -16.21 -11.21 -16.60
C ARG A 145 -17.64 -11.02 -17.11
N ILE A 146 -17.79 -10.54 -18.33
CA ILE A 146 -19.07 -10.31 -19.01
C ILE A 146 -19.17 -11.31 -20.16
N GLY A 147 -20.32 -11.98 -20.29
CA GLY A 147 -20.50 -13.00 -21.34
C GLY A 147 -19.52 -14.17 -21.17
N THR A 148 -19.44 -14.72 -19.96
CA THR A 148 -18.50 -15.80 -19.61
C THR A 148 -18.65 -16.99 -20.56
N CYS A 149 -17.63 -17.26 -21.37
CA CYS A 149 -17.63 -18.33 -22.37
C CYS A 149 -16.51 -19.34 -22.13
N PHE A 150 -15.39 -18.91 -21.55
CA PHE A 150 -14.27 -19.79 -21.28
C PHE A 150 -14.39 -20.50 -19.93
N ASP A 151 -14.20 -21.82 -19.96
CA ASP A 151 -13.87 -22.61 -18.78
C ASP A 151 -12.35 -22.65 -18.61
N TYR A 152 -11.84 -21.76 -17.77
CA TYR A 152 -10.41 -21.65 -17.50
C TYR A 152 -9.84 -22.84 -16.72
N THR A 153 -10.68 -23.70 -16.15
CA THR A 153 -10.21 -24.85 -15.36
C THR A 153 -9.59 -25.95 -16.24
N VAL A 154 -9.95 -26.00 -17.53
CA VAL A 154 -9.49 -26.97 -18.52
C VAL A 154 -7.97 -26.91 -18.69
N GLU A 155 -7.28 -28.04 -18.54
CA GLU A 155 -5.80 -28.09 -18.58
C GLU A 155 -5.21 -27.70 -19.92
N LYS A 156 -5.84 -28.11 -21.02
CA LYS A 156 -5.41 -27.84 -22.40
C LYS A 156 -6.23 -26.72 -23.03
N LEU A 157 -6.47 -25.65 -22.28
CA LEU A 157 -7.16 -24.47 -22.79
C LEU A 157 -6.36 -23.85 -23.93
N GLN A 158 -6.98 -23.72 -25.10
CA GLN A 158 -6.40 -23.05 -26.26
C GLN A 158 -7.11 -21.73 -26.48
N PHE A 159 -6.32 -20.67 -26.65
CA PHE A 159 -6.82 -19.34 -26.98
C PHE A 159 -6.66 -19.08 -28.47
N HIS A 160 -7.59 -18.31 -29.05
CA HIS A 160 -7.38 -17.77 -30.38
C HIS A 160 -6.18 -16.80 -30.38
N HIS A 161 -5.52 -16.63 -31.54
CA HIS A 161 -4.35 -15.73 -31.63
C HIS A 161 -4.70 -14.30 -31.19
N ASP A 162 -5.87 -13.79 -31.58
CA ASP A 162 -6.33 -12.45 -31.19
C ASP A 162 -6.55 -12.33 -29.67
N ASP A 163 -7.06 -13.39 -29.03
CA ASP A 163 -7.27 -13.44 -27.57
C ASP A 163 -5.91 -13.40 -26.84
N ILE A 164 -4.91 -14.09 -27.37
CA ILE A 164 -3.53 -14.05 -26.87
C ILE A 164 -2.98 -12.63 -26.97
N LEU A 165 -3.17 -11.94 -28.10
CA LEU A 165 -2.72 -10.55 -28.26
C LEU A 165 -3.41 -9.62 -27.27
N GLN A 166 -4.71 -9.82 -26.99
CA GLN A 166 -5.44 -9.04 -25.99
C GLN A 166 -4.92 -9.32 -24.57
N LEU A 167 -4.75 -10.58 -24.20
CA LEU A 167 -4.26 -10.99 -22.88
C LEU A 167 -2.83 -10.52 -22.60
N THR A 168 -1.93 -10.66 -23.58
CA THR A 168 -0.52 -10.29 -23.41
C THR A 168 -0.33 -8.76 -23.34
N SER A 169 -1.23 -7.99 -23.96
CA SER A 169 -1.18 -6.52 -23.93
C SER A 169 -1.90 -5.89 -22.73
N LEU A 170 -2.48 -6.70 -21.84
CA LEU A 170 -3.03 -6.22 -20.58
C LEU A 170 -1.91 -5.64 -19.68
N GLY A 171 -2.14 -4.43 -19.19
CA GLY A 171 -1.28 -3.71 -18.23
C GLY A 171 0.16 -3.48 -18.68
N GLN A 172 0.39 -3.29 -19.99
CA GLN A 172 1.70 -2.98 -20.56
C GLN A 172 2.77 -4.05 -20.31
N ALA A 173 2.37 -5.27 -19.93
CA ALA A 173 3.29 -6.34 -19.57
C ALA A 173 4.33 -6.60 -20.67
N ILE A 174 3.86 -6.63 -21.92
CA ILE A 174 4.68 -6.72 -23.14
C ILE A 174 5.66 -5.55 -23.28
N GLU A 175 5.20 -4.32 -23.09
CA GLU A 175 5.96 -3.10 -23.37
C GLU A 175 7.11 -2.91 -22.37
N CYS A 176 6.91 -3.43 -21.15
CA CYS A 176 7.88 -3.37 -20.06
C CYS A 176 8.67 -4.67 -19.86
N ASP A 177 8.46 -5.70 -20.69
CA ASP A 177 9.22 -6.95 -20.63
C ASP A 177 10.59 -6.79 -21.32
N LEU A 178 11.64 -6.68 -20.51
CA LEU A 178 13.03 -6.54 -20.98
C LEU A 178 13.45 -7.69 -21.90
N ARG A 179 13.01 -8.92 -21.62
CA ARG A 179 13.35 -10.08 -22.44
C ARG A 179 12.71 -10.02 -23.83
N ARG A 180 11.52 -9.43 -23.93
CA ARG A 180 10.89 -9.14 -25.23
C ARG A 180 11.62 -8.03 -25.98
N ILE A 181 12.10 -7.00 -25.28
CA ILE A 181 12.90 -5.94 -25.91
C ILE A 181 14.18 -6.54 -26.53
N GLU A 182 14.81 -7.50 -25.85
CA GLU A 182 15.96 -8.23 -26.37
C GLU A 182 15.60 -9.24 -27.48
N HIS A 183 14.38 -9.78 -27.46
CA HIS A 183 13.89 -10.78 -28.41
C HIS A 183 12.53 -10.41 -29.03
N PRO A 184 12.49 -9.41 -29.94
CA PRO A 184 11.25 -8.84 -30.46
C PRO A 184 10.40 -9.82 -31.31
N CYS A 185 10.98 -10.91 -31.79
CA CYS A 185 10.32 -11.91 -32.63
C CYS A 185 9.67 -13.06 -31.85
N LYS A 186 9.68 -13.04 -30.51
CA LYS A 186 9.08 -14.11 -29.70
C LYS A 186 7.57 -14.14 -29.86
N ASP A 187 7.02 -15.31 -30.18
CA ASP A 187 5.57 -15.51 -30.36
C ASP A 187 4.82 -15.19 -29.05
N PRO A 188 3.85 -14.27 -29.06
CA PRO A 188 3.01 -13.97 -27.90
C PRO A 188 2.33 -15.20 -27.27
N ALA A 189 2.05 -16.24 -28.07
CA ALA A 189 1.46 -17.48 -27.57
C ALA A 189 2.34 -18.18 -26.53
N SER A 190 3.67 -17.99 -26.60
CA SER A 190 4.61 -18.55 -25.62
C SER A 190 4.46 -17.96 -24.21
N TYR A 191 3.81 -16.79 -24.08
CA TYR A 191 3.60 -16.13 -22.79
C TYR A 191 2.37 -16.65 -22.03
N ILE A 192 1.34 -17.11 -22.75
CA ILE A 192 0.05 -17.46 -22.15
C ILE A 192 0.08 -18.93 -21.71
N LYS A 193 0.20 -19.15 -20.40
CA LYS A 193 0.30 -20.49 -19.82
C LYS A 193 -0.62 -20.65 -18.62
N ARG A 194 -1.50 -21.65 -18.68
CA ARG A 194 -2.24 -22.11 -17.48
C ARG A 194 -1.26 -22.76 -16.51
N ILE A 195 -1.28 -22.32 -15.26
CA ILE A 195 -0.39 -22.82 -14.21
C ILE A 195 -1.11 -23.84 -13.32
N ALA A 196 -2.16 -23.42 -12.63
CA ALA A 196 -2.86 -24.25 -11.66
C ALA A 196 -4.28 -23.75 -11.43
N THR A 197 -5.13 -24.63 -10.91
CA THR A 197 -6.47 -24.30 -10.41
C THR A 197 -6.57 -24.77 -8.97
N VAL A 198 -7.18 -23.95 -8.11
CA VAL A 198 -7.47 -24.30 -6.70
C VAL A 198 -8.90 -23.94 -6.39
N ASP A 199 -9.47 -24.60 -5.38
CA ASP A 199 -10.87 -24.47 -4.95
C ASP A 199 -11.02 -23.99 -3.50
N THR A 200 -9.90 -23.83 -2.78
CA THR A 200 -9.85 -23.48 -1.35
C THR A 200 -9.28 -22.08 -1.13
N ASN A 201 -7.96 -21.93 -1.25
CA ASN A 201 -7.26 -20.67 -1.05
C ASN A 201 -6.60 -20.20 -2.34
N TRP A 202 -7.24 -19.28 -3.06
CA TRP A 202 -6.69 -18.73 -4.30
C TRP A 202 -5.30 -18.10 -4.15
N MET A 203 -4.94 -17.64 -2.94
CA MET A 203 -3.61 -17.10 -2.67
C MET A 203 -2.50 -18.17 -2.73
N SER A 204 -2.82 -19.47 -2.69
CA SER A 204 -1.84 -20.53 -2.91
C SER A 204 -1.43 -20.69 -4.37
N LEU A 205 -2.09 -20.00 -5.31
CA LEU A 205 -1.71 -19.96 -6.72
C LEU A 205 -0.47 -19.08 -6.97
N PHE A 206 -0.10 -18.23 -6.02
CA PHE A 206 1.18 -17.54 -6.07
C PHE A 206 2.30 -18.53 -5.73
N PRO A 207 3.44 -18.49 -6.43
CA PRO A 207 4.58 -19.35 -6.14
C PRO A 207 5.04 -19.20 -4.69
N SER A 208 5.39 -20.31 -4.04
CA SER A 208 6.07 -20.34 -2.75
C SER A 208 7.55 -20.69 -2.97
N GLY A 209 8.47 -19.73 -2.74
CA GLY A 209 9.92 -19.97 -2.77
C GLY A 209 10.52 -20.14 -1.37
N LEU A 210 11.85 -20.32 -1.29
CA LEU A 210 12.63 -20.36 -0.03
C LEU A 210 12.40 -19.14 0.89
N HIS A 211 11.77 -18.07 0.36
CA HIS A 211 11.42 -16.84 1.07
C HIS A 211 9.91 -16.50 1.07
N GLY A 212 9.01 -17.45 0.77
CA GLY A 212 7.55 -17.24 0.82
C GLY A 212 6.94 -16.75 -0.50
N PRO A 213 5.66 -16.28 -0.50
CA PRO A 213 4.99 -15.77 -1.70
C PRO A 213 5.56 -14.41 -2.11
N VAL A 214 6.03 -14.30 -3.36
CA VAL A 214 6.83 -13.14 -3.81
C VAL A 214 5.99 -12.00 -4.41
N CYS A 215 4.67 -12.16 -4.45
CA CYS A 215 3.80 -11.07 -4.83
C CYS A 215 3.80 -9.97 -3.75
N PRO A 216 4.04 -8.69 -4.09
CA PRO A 216 3.94 -7.56 -3.15
C PRO A 216 2.59 -7.45 -2.40
N LEU A 217 1.54 -8.12 -2.88
CA LEU A 217 0.25 -8.24 -2.19
C LEU A 217 0.22 -9.29 -1.07
N LEU A 218 1.07 -10.32 -1.16
CA LEU A 218 1.05 -11.49 -0.28
C LEU A 218 2.31 -11.67 0.56
N ILE A 219 3.41 -10.96 0.25
CA ILE A 219 4.62 -11.00 1.07
C ILE A 219 4.19 -10.77 2.52
N ASN A 220 4.43 -11.78 3.37
CA ASN A 220 4.49 -11.63 4.80
C ASN A 220 5.97 -11.41 5.11
N PRO A 221 6.44 -10.16 5.12
CA PRO A 221 7.87 -9.85 5.17
C PRO A 221 8.49 -10.29 6.51
N LEU A 222 7.66 -10.60 7.51
CA LEU A 222 8.01 -10.95 8.88
C LEU A 222 8.93 -12.17 9.06
N LEU A 223 9.27 -12.89 7.99
CA LEU A 223 10.10 -14.08 8.06
C LEU A 223 11.61 -13.79 8.24
N ASN A 224 12.13 -12.60 7.91
CA ASN A 224 13.59 -12.30 8.02
C ASN A 224 13.96 -10.81 8.28
N CYS A 225 13.06 -9.97 8.82
CA CYS A 225 13.27 -8.50 8.95
C CYS A 225 14.41 -8.05 9.90
N VAL A 226 15.07 -8.97 10.61
CA VAL A 226 16.05 -8.62 11.67
C VAL A 226 17.41 -8.26 11.08
N THR A 227 17.75 -8.73 9.88
CA THR A 227 19.14 -8.73 9.40
C THR A 227 19.48 -7.73 8.29
N TYR A 228 18.51 -7.11 7.62
CA TYR A 228 18.80 -6.35 6.40
C TYR A 228 18.60 -4.83 6.47
N GLU A 229 17.77 -4.32 7.39
CA GLU A 229 17.41 -2.88 7.50
C GLU A 229 17.19 -2.20 6.15
N LYS A 230 16.41 -2.85 5.28
CA LYS A 230 16.12 -2.47 3.89
C LYS A 230 15.59 -1.05 3.77
N TYR A 231 14.88 -0.56 4.77
CA TYR A 231 14.27 0.77 4.78
C TYR A 231 15.14 1.84 5.44
N GLY A 232 16.30 1.51 6.04
CA GLY A 232 17.27 2.48 6.54
C GLY A 232 16.67 3.64 7.34
N LEU A 233 17.04 4.88 6.96
CA LEU A 233 16.60 6.11 7.63
C LEU A 233 15.11 6.40 7.40
N GLU A 234 14.55 5.96 6.30
CA GLU A 234 13.14 6.10 5.94
C GLU A 234 12.29 5.29 6.92
N GLY A 235 12.68 4.05 7.21
CA GLY A 235 12.00 3.24 8.23
C GLY A 235 12.09 3.84 9.63
N LEU A 236 13.22 4.49 9.99
CA LEU A 236 13.31 5.25 11.23
C LEU A 236 12.37 6.45 11.26
N ALA A 237 12.24 7.17 10.15
CA ALA A 237 11.30 8.27 10.02
C ALA A 237 9.85 7.78 10.17
N VAL A 238 9.52 6.59 9.67
CA VAL A 238 8.21 5.95 9.92
C VAL A 238 8.00 5.71 11.41
N CYS A 239 8.98 5.10 12.10
CA CYS A 239 8.92 4.90 13.56
C CYS A 239 8.64 6.22 14.30
N LEU A 240 9.42 7.25 13.99
CA LEU A 240 9.27 8.58 14.61
C LEU A 240 7.91 9.23 14.26
N SER A 241 7.44 9.09 13.02
CA SER A 241 6.15 9.63 12.60
C SER A 241 4.99 9.04 13.41
N ILE A 242 5.04 7.74 13.72
CA ILE A 242 4.03 7.05 14.54
C ILE A 242 4.04 7.56 15.98
N VAL A 243 5.24 7.79 16.55
CA VAL A 243 5.39 8.34 17.91
C VAL A 243 4.88 9.78 17.96
N LEU A 244 5.28 10.62 17.00
CA LEU A 244 4.80 12.00 16.89
C LEU A 244 3.28 12.06 16.76
N GLU A 245 2.72 11.23 15.88
CA GLU A 245 1.26 11.15 15.69
C GLU A 245 0.54 10.88 17.00
N LYS A 246 1.04 9.93 17.81
CA LYS A 246 0.48 9.60 19.12
C LYS A 246 0.53 10.79 20.08
N HIS A 247 1.65 11.51 20.14
CA HIS A 247 1.74 12.72 20.96
C HIS A 247 0.79 13.82 20.48
N ILE A 248 0.67 14.02 19.17
CA ILE A 248 -0.26 14.99 18.59
C ILE A 248 -1.69 14.62 18.98
N GLN A 249 -2.09 13.35 18.85
CA GLN A 249 -3.43 12.91 19.24
C GLN A 249 -3.74 13.11 20.72
N THR A 250 -2.73 12.95 21.57
CA THR A 250 -2.91 13.03 23.03
C THR A 250 -2.91 14.48 23.53
N HIS A 251 -2.07 15.34 22.95
CA HIS A 251 -1.82 16.69 23.47
C HIS A 251 -2.43 17.81 22.63
N ALA A 252 -2.83 17.55 21.38
CA ALA A 252 -3.46 18.55 20.55
C ALA A 252 -4.94 18.73 20.89
N LYS A 253 -5.32 19.96 21.23
CA LYS A 253 -6.70 20.38 21.03
C LYS A 253 -6.90 20.56 19.52
N PHE A 254 -7.50 19.58 18.86
CA PHE A 254 -7.77 19.61 17.41
C PHE A 254 -8.58 20.83 16.94
N SER A 255 -9.20 21.57 17.86
CA SER A 255 -9.82 22.87 17.58
C SER A 255 -8.82 24.00 17.28
N LYS A 256 -7.52 23.80 17.55
CA LYS A 256 -6.45 24.79 17.35
C LYS A 256 -5.40 24.40 16.32
N LEU A 257 -5.31 23.11 15.97
CA LEU A 257 -4.40 22.63 14.94
C LEU A 257 -5.17 22.36 13.65
N THR A 258 -4.55 22.69 12.53
CA THR A 258 -5.06 22.37 11.19
C THR A 258 -4.34 21.14 10.65
N ILE A 259 -4.98 20.40 9.75
CA ILE A 259 -4.40 19.17 9.20
C ILE A 259 -3.10 19.42 8.44
N ASN A 260 -2.98 20.56 7.77
CA ASN A 260 -1.75 20.97 7.12
C ASN A 260 -0.63 21.29 8.11
N LYS A 261 -0.93 21.94 9.24
CA LYS A 261 0.07 22.14 10.30
C LYS A 261 0.58 20.80 10.82
N VAL A 262 -0.30 19.83 11.08
CA VAL A 262 0.07 18.48 11.53
C VAL A 262 0.92 17.74 10.49
N PHE A 263 0.47 17.70 9.24
CA PHE A 263 1.20 17.07 8.14
C PHE A 263 2.60 17.68 7.95
N ASN A 264 2.69 19.00 7.88
CA ASN A 264 3.96 19.70 7.72
C ASN A 264 4.88 19.49 8.92
N MET A 265 4.35 19.57 10.13
CA MET A 265 5.14 19.34 11.35
C MET A 265 5.74 17.94 11.38
N ILE A 266 4.95 16.88 11.12
CA ILE A 266 5.46 15.51 11.08
C ILE A 266 6.53 15.39 9.98
N SER A 267 6.24 15.89 8.78
CA SER A 267 7.14 15.77 7.62
C SER A 267 8.48 16.48 7.84
N VAL A 268 8.44 17.74 8.30
CA VAL A 268 9.63 18.57 8.57
C VAL A 268 10.41 17.98 9.74
N PHE A 269 9.76 17.61 10.84
CA PHE A 269 10.43 17.04 12.00
C PHE A 269 11.14 15.72 11.65
N CYS A 270 10.46 14.80 10.96
CA CYS A 270 11.05 13.55 10.50
C CYS A 270 12.21 13.78 9.52
N MET A 271 12.10 14.75 8.60
CA MET A 271 13.18 15.11 7.68
C MET A 271 14.42 15.60 8.43
N HIS A 272 14.26 16.54 9.36
CA HIS A 272 15.38 17.07 10.16
C HIS A 272 16.01 15.99 11.04
N PHE A 273 15.20 15.11 11.63
CA PHE A 273 15.69 13.95 12.35
C PHE A 273 16.55 13.04 11.48
N LYS A 274 16.11 12.67 10.27
CA LYS A 274 16.90 11.87 9.33
C LYS A 274 18.24 12.53 9.02
N LEU A 275 18.24 13.84 8.75
CA LEU A 275 19.46 14.59 8.45
C LEU A 275 20.45 14.59 9.62
N GLU A 276 19.97 14.75 10.85
CA GLU A 276 20.82 14.67 12.03
C GLU A 276 21.39 13.25 12.20
N ILE A 277 20.58 12.20 12.12
CA ILE A 277 21.06 10.82 12.22
C ILE A 277 22.11 10.52 11.13
N ALA A 278 21.86 10.90 9.88
CA ALA A 278 22.78 10.69 8.77
C ALA A 278 24.15 11.34 9.02
N ARG A 279 24.20 12.51 9.68
CA ARG A 279 25.47 13.18 10.05
C ARG A 279 26.26 12.42 11.11
N PHE A 280 25.58 11.73 12.04
CA PHE A 280 26.22 11.00 13.14
C PHE A 280 26.53 9.54 12.79
N LEU A 281 25.81 8.94 11.85
CA LEU A 281 25.91 7.53 11.50
C LEU A 281 27.34 7.08 11.14
N PRO A 282 28.13 7.81 10.32
CA PRO A 282 29.50 7.40 9.99
C PRO A 282 30.44 7.35 11.22
N LYS A 283 30.25 8.25 12.18
CA LYS A 283 31.05 8.31 13.42
C LYS A 283 30.71 7.18 14.39
N MET A 284 29.50 6.62 14.30
CA MET A 284 29.06 5.49 15.11
C MET A 284 29.46 4.16 14.47
N GLN A 285 29.27 4.03 13.15
CA GLN A 285 29.68 2.85 12.40
C GLN A 285 31.21 2.66 12.44
N SER A 286 32.01 3.73 12.44
CA SER A 286 33.46 3.60 12.61
C SER A 286 33.89 3.10 14.00
N ARG A 287 33.00 3.14 15.00
CA ARG A 287 33.24 2.59 16.34
C ARG A 287 32.71 1.17 16.49
N VAL A 288 31.69 0.81 15.71
CA VAL A 288 31.08 -0.53 15.70
C VAL A 288 30.50 -0.79 14.29
N GLU A 289 31.32 -1.33 13.37
CA GLU A 289 30.97 -1.47 11.93
C GLU A 289 29.74 -2.36 11.66
N THR A 290 29.35 -3.19 12.63
CA THR A 290 28.32 -4.22 12.47
C THR A 290 27.02 -3.95 13.24
N GLN A 291 26.87 -2.77 13.86
CA GLN A 291 25.63 -2.47 14.59
C GLN A 291 24.46 -2.15 13.65
N PRO A 292 23.28 -2.76 13.87
CA PRO A 292 22.04 -2.32 13.23
C PRO A 292 21.78 -0.83 13.51
N LEU A 293 21.29 -0.10 12.52
CA LEU A 293 20.83 1.29 12.57
C LEU A 293 19.90 1.53 13.77
N LYS A 294 19.00 0.59 14.08
CA LYS A 294 18.18 0.65 15.30
C LYS A 294 19.04 0.87 16.56
N SER A 295 20.08 0.06 16.74
CA SER A 295 20.97 0.09 17.91
C SER A 295 21.84 1.35 17.94
N ALA A 296 22.31 1.79 16.76
CA ALA A 296 23.06 3.03 16.63
C ALA A 296 22.21 4.25 17.05
N VAL A 297 20.96 4.30 16.61
CA VAL A 297 20.04 5.40 16.97
C VAL A 297 19.64 5.36 18.43
N LEU A 298 19.36 4.19 19.01
CA LEU A 298 19.14 4.07 20.46
C LEU A 298 20.30 4.66 21.26
N SER A 299 21.54 4.32 20.88
CA SER A 299 22.74 4.86 21.52
C SER A 299 22.87 6.39 21.37
N VAL A 300 22.46 6.94 20.22
CA VAL A 300 22.47 8.39 19.96
C VAL A 300 21.45 9.12 20.85
N ILE A 301 20.26 8.54 21.01
CA ILE A 301 19.19 9.11 21.84
C ILE A 301 19.56 9.02 23.32
N GLU A 302 19.99 7.86 23.80
CA GLU A 302 20.35 7.64 25.22
C GLU A 302 21.50 8.52 25.68
N ARG A 303 22.48 8.78 24.81
CA ARG A 303 23.61 9.66 25.09
C ARG A 303 23.28 11.14 24.90
N ASN A 304 22.03 11.48 24.54
CA ASN A 304 21.55 12.83 24.29
C ASN A 304 22.42 13.61 23.28
N ILE A 305 22.86 12.92 22.22
CA ILE A 305 23.79 13.44 21.20
C ILE A 305 23.04 14.24 20.12
N LEU A 306 21.73 14.02 19.98
CA LEU A 306 20.90 14.79 19.05
C LEU A 306 20.88 16.27 19.42
N ALA A 307 20.82 17.13 18.41
CA ALA A 307 20.57 18.55 18.60
C ALA A 307 19.10 18.78 19.01
N VAL A 308 18.72 18.31 20.20
CA VAL A 308 17.36 18.31 20.74
C VAL A 308 16.78 19.73 20.74
N ASP A 309 17.60 20.74 21.03
CA ASP A 309 17.16 22.14 21.03
C ASP A 309 16.70 22.60 19.64
N LYS A 310 17.45 22.23 18.58
CA LYS A 310 17.06 22.56 17.18
C LYS A 310 15.76 21.87 16.79
N LEU A 311 15.58 20.62 17.20
CA LEU A 311 14.36 19.87 16.93
C LEU A 311 13.18 20.42 17.76
N GLN A 312 13.45 20.92 18.96
CA GLN A 312 12.45 21.58 19.81
C GLN A 312 12.01 22.91 19.19
N ASP A 313 12.92 23.68 18.60
CA ASP A 313 12.59 24.92 17.89
C ASP A 313 11.62 24.68 16.73
N ILE A 314 11.76 23.54 16.03
CA ILE A 314 10.80 23.14 14.99
C ILE A 314 9.41 22.95 15.61
N LEU A 315 9.26 22.17 16.68
CA LEU A 315 7.96 21.97 17.34
C LEU A 315 7.37 23.28 17.86
N ASN A 316 8.21 24.15 18.45
CA ASN A 316 7.82 25.46 18.95
C ASN A 316 7.27 26.36 17.83
N SER A 317 7.85 26.28 16.62
CA SER A 317 7.38 27.05 15.45
C SER A 317 5.96 26.67 14.99
N TYR A 318 5.50 25.45 15.34
CA TYR A 318 4.13 25.00 15.09
C TYR A 318 3.18 25.27 16.27
N GLU A 319 3.65 25.97 17.31
CA GLU A 319 2.87 26.34 18.51
C GLU A 319 2.27 25.12 19.26
N VAL A 320 2.95 23.98 19.20
CA VAL A 320 2.50 22.74 19.86
C VAL A 320 3.26 22.54 21.15
N ASN A 321 2.54 22.31 22.25
CA ASN A 321 3.13 22.03 23.56
C ASN A 321 3.52 20.54 23.67
N ILE A 322 4.51 20.12 22.88
CA ILE A 322 5.10 18.78 22.91
C ILE A 322 6.61 18.91 23.12
N SER A 323 7.16 18.15 24.08
CA SER A 323 8.60 18.10 24.30
C SER A 323 9.28 17.10 23.36
N CYS A 324 10.36 17.53 22.70
CA CYS A 324 11.27 16.63 22.00
C CYS A 324 11.83 15.54 22.91
N LYS A 325 12.06 15.85 24.19
CA LYS A 325 12.58 14.86 25.15
C LYS A 325 11.58 13.72 25.35
N ASP A 326 10.31 14.05 25.46
CA ASP A 326 9.24 13.04 25.61
C ASP A 326 9.11 12.20 24.33
N ILE A 327 9.12 12.85 23.16
CA ILE A 327 9.11 12.15 21.86
C ILE A 327 10.27 11.18 21.75
N PHE A 328 11.50 11.59 22.09
CA PHE A 328 12.67 10.72 21.99
C PHE A 328 12.68 9.63 23.05
N CYS A 329 12.16 9.88 24.25
CA CYS A 329 11.96 8.84 25.26
C CYS A 329 10.99 7.77 24.75
N GLU A 330 9.84 8.18 24.19
CA GLU A 330 8.89 7.24 23.59
C GLU A 330 9.46 6.54 22.35
N LEU A 331 10.23 7.23 21.51
CA LEU A 331 10.91 6.62 20.37
C LEU A 331 11.93 5.56 20.82
N SER A 332 12.72 5.84 21.85
CA SER A 332 13.66 4.86 22.40
C SER A 332 12.93 3.63 22.93
N ASN A 333 11.85 3.83 23.70
CA ASN A 333 11.03 2.73 24.19
C ASN A 333 10.39 1.94 23.04
N PHE A 334 9.92 2.62 22.00
CA PHE A 334 9.33 2.01 20.80
C PHE A 334 10.38 1.18 20.05
N LEU A 335 11.55 1.74 19.78
CA LEU A 335 12.65 1.05 19.11
C LEU A 335 13.15 -0.13 19.92
N ALA A 336 13.36 0.02 21.24
CA ALA A 336 13.82 -1.04 22.12
C ALA A 336 12.92 -2.29 22.05
N ASN A 337 11.59 -2.09 22.03
CA ASN A 337 10.60 -3.16 21.96
C ASN A 337 10.31 -3.67 20.54
N CYS A 338 10.74 -2.94 19.50
CA CYS A 338 10.50 -3.33 18.12
C CYS A 338 11.48 -4.43 17.67
N ARG A 339 11.02 -5.40 16.87
CA ARG A 339 11.88 -6.47 16.32
C ARG A 339 12.96 -5.94 15.36
N GLY A 340 12.69 -4.83 14.67
CA GLY A 340 13.58 -4.17 13.73
C GLY A 340 12.87 -2.99 13.06
N ILE A 341 13.60 -2.09 12.42
CA ILE A 341 12.99 -0.91 11.76
C ILE A 341 12.07 -1.35 10.60
N ASP A 342 12.53 -2.31 9.80
CA ASP A 342 11.77 -2.85 8.68
C ASP A 342 10.42 -3.43 9.10
N PHE A 343 10.38 -4.08 10.27
CA PHE A 343 9.15 -4.64 10.84
C PHE A 343 8.03 -3.58 10.97
N VAL A 344 8.37 -2.33 11.30
CA VAL A 344 7.37 -1.26 11.45
C VAL A 344 6.79 -0.86 10.11
N VAL A 345 7.63 -0.73 9.09
CA VAL A 345 7.20 -0.42 7.72
C VAL A 345 6.36 -1.57 7.17
N ASP A 346 6.76 -2.79 7.46
CA ASP A 346 6.06 -4.01 7.09
C ASP A 346 4.66 -4.11 7.71
N GLU A 347 4.49 -3.70 8.97
CA GLU A 347 3.16 -3.63 9.62
C GLU A 347 2.24 -2.63 8.91
N VAL A 348 2.76 -1.47 8.51
CA VAL A 348 2.01 -0.47 7.71
C VAL A 348 1.57 -1.08 6.38
N GLN A 349 2.49 -1.73 5.67
CA GLN A 349 2.18 -2.39 4.40
C GLN A 349 1.18 -3.54 4.57
N MET A 350 1.33 -4.36 5.60
CA MET A 350 0.45 -5.48 5.89
C MET A 350 -0.99 -5.01 6.12
N HIS A 351 -1.18 -3.89 6.83
CA HIS A 351 -2.51 -3.31 7.02
C HIS A 351 -3.18 -2.93 5.68
N ILE A 352 -2.42 -2.30 4.78
CA ILE A 352 -2.89 -1.93 3.44
C ILE A 352 -3.19 -3.18 2.62
N ARG A 353 -2.27 -4.16 2.58
CA ARG A 353 -2.43 -5.43 1.84
C ARG A 353 -3.69 -6.19 2.28
N LYS A 354 -3.92 -6.34 3.60
CA LYS A 354 -5.14 -6.99 4.13
C LYS A 354 -6.40 -6.30 3.62
N SER A 355 -6.40 -4.98 3.58
CA SER A 355 -7.52 -4.19 3.06
C SER A 355 -7.71 -4.37 1.54
N ILE A 356 -6.62 -4.46 0.77
CA ILE A 356 -6.65 -4.75 -0.67
C ILE A 356 -7.21 -6.15 -0.93
N ILE A 357 -6.77 -7.17 -0.19
CA ILE A 357 -7.27 -8.55 -0.31
C ILE A 357 -8.80 -8.58 -0.11
N GLY A 358 -9.33 -7.80 0.83
CA GLY A 358 -10.77 -7.65 1.02
C GLY A 358 -11.50 -7.10 -0.22
N GLU A 359 -10.90 -6.16 -0.95
CA GLU A 359 -11.47 -5.63 -2.20
C GLU A 359 -11.29 -6.62 -3.38
N ILE A 360 -10.18 -7.35 -3.45
CA ILE A 360 -9.96 -8.41 -4.45
C ILE A 360 -11.03 -9.50 -4.31
N ASN A 361 -11.27 -9.96 -3.07
CA ASN A 361 -12.23 -11.03 -2.80
C ASN A 361 -13.66 -10.65 -3.21
N LYS A 362 -14.03 -9.36 -3.16
CA LYS A 362 -15.35 -8.89 -3.63
C LYS A 362 -15.55 -9.09 -5.14
N ILE A 363 -14.47 -9.06 -5.92
CA ILE A 363 -14.51 -9.25 -7.38
C ILE A 363 -14.35 -10.72 -7.76
N LEU A 364 -13.43 -11.45 -7.12
CA LEU A 364 -13.26 -12.88 -7.39
C LEU A 364 -14.44 -13.72 -6.89
N PHE A 365 -15.07 -13.33 -5.78
CA PHE A 365 -16.12 -14.10 -5.12
C PHE A 365 -17.32 -13.21 -4.74
N PRO A 366 -18.00 -12.60 -5.73
CA PRO A 366 -19.19 -11.81 -5.44
C PRO A 366 -20.22 -12.70 -4.73
N ASN A 367 -20.82 -12.20 -3.65
CA ASN A 367 -21.82 -12.88 -2.82
C ASN A 367 -21.31 -14.05 -1.94
N ASN A 368 -20.00 -14.15 -1.68
CA ASN A 368 -19.43 -15.23 -0.85
C ASN A 368 -19.86 -16.62 -1.34
N THR A 369 -19.88 -16.84 -2.66
CA THR A 369 -20.20 -18.15 -3.24
C THR A 369 -19.31 -19.24 -2.64
N GLU A 370 -19.92 -20.36 -2.21
CA GLU A 370 -19.25 -21.46 -1.48
C GLU A 370 -18.08 -22.13 -2.24
N LYS A 371 -17.94 -21.86 -3.55
CA LYS A 371 -16.83 -22.37 -4.38
C LYS A 371 -15.85 -21.27 -4.73
N CYS A 372 -14.64 -21.34 -4.17
CA CYS A 372 -13.52 -20.47 -4.47
C CYS A 372 -12.64 -21.03 -5.60
N ILE A 373 -13.24 -21.42 -6.73
CA ILE A 373 -12.46 -21.94 -7.86
C ILE A 373 -11.76 -20.76 -8.53
N VAL A 374 -10.43 -20.79 -8.51
CA VAL A 374 -9.59 -19.81 -9.19
C VAL A 374 -8.52 -20.54 -9.99
N THR A 375 -8.33 -20.12 -11.23
CA THR A 375 -7.25 -20.57 -12.10
C THR A 375 -6.23 -19.46 -12.29
N ARG A 376 -4.95 -19.78 -12.16
CA ARG A 376 -3.87 -18.88 -12.55
C ARG A 376 -3.45 -19.13 -13.99
N ILE A 377 -3.38 -18.05 -14.76
CA ILE A 377 -2.78 -17.99 -16.09
C ILE A 377 -1.69 -16.94 -16.06
N ASN A 378 -0.49 -17.32 -16.49
CA ASN A 378 0.59 -16.39 -16.72
C ASN A 378 0.33 -15.60 -18.01
N LEU A 379 0.63 -14.31 -17.98
CA LEU A 379 0.51 -13.40 -19.12
C LEU A 379 1.88 -13.02 -19.70
N THR A 380 2.97 -13.38 -19.00
CA THR A 380 4.36 -13.30 -19.45
C THR A 380 5.09 -14.62 -19.18
N ASP A 381 6.27 -14.80 -19.77
CA ASP A 381 7.06 -16.06 -19.74
C ASP A 381 7.90 -16.13 -18.45
N SER A 382 7.26 -15.75 -17.35
CA SER A 382 7.82 -15.82 -16.02
C SER A 382 7.00 -16.85 -15.24
N ASP A 383 7.43 -18.11 -15.32
CA ASP A 383 7.00 -19.12 -14.33
C ASP A 383 7.40 -18.67 -12.91
N LEU A 384 8.40 -17.78 -12.81
CA LEU A 384 8.99 -17.15 -11.65
C LEU A 384 8.26 -15.89 -11.19
N ILE A 385 6.94 -15.94 -10.94
CA ILE A 385 6.24 -14.90 -10.14
C ILE A 385 6.71 -15.01 -8.68
N GLY A 386 7.99 -14.77 -8.44
CA GLY A 386 8.76 -15.58 -7.49
C GLY A 386 10.15 -15.04 -7.12
N GLY A 387 10.63 -13.95 -7.72
CA GLY A 387 11.85 -13.25 -7.27
C GLY A 387 13.19 -13.81 -7.77
N ASP A 388 13.28 -15.11 -8.04
CA ASP A 388 14.55 -15.74 -8.45
C ASP A 388 14.73 -15.74 -9.97
N ASN A 389 14.98 -14.56 -10.54
CA ASN A 389 15.51 -14.45 -11.90
C ASN A 389 16.84 -13.67 -11.88
N SER A 390 17.89 -14.22 -12.51
CA SER A 390 19.17 -13.52 -12.71
C SER A 390 19.05 -12.35 -13.70
N GLN A 391 17.97 -12.35 -14.49
CA GLN A 391 17.56 -11.29 -15.39
C GLN A 391 16.33 -10.59 -14.81
N GLN A 392 16.31 -9.25 -14.83
CA GLN A 392 15.12 -8.50 -14.42
C GLN A 392 14.05 -8.65 -15.50
N GLU A 393 12.85 -9.09 -15.12
CA GLU A 393 11.74 -9.33 -16.05
C GLU A 393 10.40 -8.84 -15.50
N MET A 394 9.50 -8.45 -16.38
CA MET A 394 8.12 -8.13 -16.02
C MET A 394 7.31 -9.42 -15.85
N ALA A 395 6.83 -9.67 -14.64
CA ALA A 395 6.00 -10.82 -14.32
C ALA A 395 4.53 -10.41 -14.22
N ALA A 396 3.71 -10.98 -15.12
CA ALA A 396 2.27 -10.74 -15.15
C ALA A 396 1.47 -12.04 -15.08
N ALA A 397 0.42 -12.04 -14.27
CA ALA A 397 -0.51 -13.17 -14.18
C ALA A 397 -1.94 -12.71 -13.91
N ALA A 398 -2.89 -13.48 -14.45
CA ALA A 398 -4.30 -13.40 -14.18
C ALA A 398 -4.72 -14.55 -13.26
N PHE A 399 -5.50 -14.21 -12.23
CA PHE A 399 -6.17 -15.13 -11.30
C PHE A 399 -7.66 -15.02 -11.58
N ILE A 400 -8.20 -16.06 -12.20
CA ILE A 400 -9.48 -16.03 -12.88
C ILE A 400 -10.46 -16.92 -12.11
N SER A 401 -11.54 -16.31 -11.63
CA SER A 401 -12.69 -16.99 -11.04
C SER A 401 -13.84 -17.05 -12.06
N PRO A 402 -14.96 -17.73 -11.76
CA PRO A 402 -16.16 -17.69 -12.60
C PRO A 402 -16.68 -16.26 -12.87
N ASN A 403 -16.53 -15.36 -11.90
CA ASN A 403 -17.20 -14.05 -11.94
C ASN A 403 -16.25 -12.87 -12.21
N GLY A 404 -14.99 -13.00 -11.82
CA GLY A 404 -14.04 -11.90 -11.89
C GLY A 404 -12.59 -12.36 -12.04
N VAL A 405 -11.73 -11.40 -12.37
CA VAL A 405 -10.31 -11.61 -12.64
C VAL A 405 -9.49 -10.59 -11.86
N LEU A 406 -8.48 -11.08 -11.14
CA LEU A 406 -7.38 -10.28 -10.64
C LEU A 406 -6.21 -10.42 -11.62
N VAL A 407 -5.63 -9.31 -12.06
CA VAL A 407 -4.40 -9.31 -12.84
C VAL A 407 -3.34 -8.54 -12.08
N THR A 408 -2.14 -9.09 -11.97
CA THR A 408 -1.02 -8.47 -11.25
C THR A 408 0.16 -8.23 -12.18
N TRP A 409 0.79 -7.06 -12.11
CA TRP A 409 2.02 -6.73 -12.84
C TRP A 409 3.11 -6.26 -11.87
N HIS A 410 4.22 -6.98 -11.83
CA HIS A 410 5.34 -6.67 -10.94
C HIS A 410 6.66 -7.05 -11.60
N LEU A 411 7.72 -6.35 -11.24
CA LEU A 411 9.07 -6.74 -11.64
C LEU A 411 9.55 -7.90 -10.77
N VAL A 412 10.22 -8.85 -11.41
CA VAL A 412 10.92 -9.97 -10.78
C VAL A 412 12.39 -9.92 -11.18
N GLY A 413 13.30 -10.14 -10.23
CA GLY A 413 14.72 -10.28 -10.49
C GLY A 413 15.57 -10.04 -9.25
N GLY A 414 16.76 -10.64 -9.23
CA GLY A 414 17.72 -10.53 -8.14
C GLY A 414 18.31 -9.13 -7.99
N ILE A 415 18.43 -8.69 -6.73
CA ILE A 415 19.38 -7.64 -6.35
C ILE A 415 20.76 -8.30 -6.42
N PHE A 416 21.58 -7.93 -7.40
CA PHE A 416 23.00 -8.27 -7.32
C PHE A 416 23.58 -7.58 -6.07
N TYR A 417 24.03 -8.38 -5.12
CA TYR A 417 24.78 -7.95 -3.94
C TYR A 417 26.22 -7.62 -4.30
#